data_AF-R7XLG6-F1
#
_entry.id   AF-R7XLG6-F1
#
_cell.length_a   1.000
_cell.length_b   1.000
_cell.length_c   1.000
_cell.angle_alpha   90.00
_cell.angle_beta   90.00
_cell.angle_gamma   90.00
#
_symmetry.space_group_name_H-M   'P 1'
#
loop_
_entity.id
_entity.type
_entity.pdbx_description
1 polymer ?
#
loop_
_entity_poly.entity_id
_entity_poly.type
_entity_poly.pdbx_seq_one_letter_code
_entity_poly.pdbx_strand_id
1 'polypeptide(L)'
;MTEDLNVEVTVGADKGYDAQEFIQACLEMKVTPHVAQNTSGRRSAVPDAIARSEGYAISQQKRKLIEQGFGWVKTVGRMRQVMVRGLKRGD
;
A
#
# COMPACT_ATOMS: atom_id res chain seq x y z
N MET A 1 -12.33 -19.67 20.36
CA MET A 1 -11.91 -18.74 19.29
C MET A 1 -11.30 -19.61 18.22
N THR A 2 -12.13 -20.08 17.30
CA THR A 2 -11.71 -20.96 16.20
C THR A 2 -10.93 -20.10 15.21
N GLU A 3 -9.63 -20.32 15.13
CA GLU A 3 -8.84 -19.80 14.02
C GLU A 3 -9.27 -20.54 12.77
N ASP A 4 -10.05 -19.89 11.92
CA ASP A 4 -10.34 -20.38 10.57
C ASP A 4 -9.04 -20.34 9.76
N LEU A 5 -8.32 -21.46 9.78
CA LEU A 5 -7.03 -21.70 9.09
C LEU A 5 -7.09 -21.56 7.56
N ASN A 6 -8.24 -21.15 7.00
CA ASN A 6 -8.50 -21.05 5.57
C ASN A 6 -8.73 -19.59 5.11
N VAL A 7 -8.58 -18.60 5.99
CA VAL A 7 -8.65 -17.18 5.61
C VAL A 7 -7.25 -16.70 5.22
N GLU A 8 -7.02 -16.51 3.92
CA GLU A 8 -5.81 -15.88 3.44
C GLU A 8 -5.83 -14.38 3.79
N VAL A 9 -4.95 -13.97 4.70
CA VAL A 9 -4.83 -12.57 5.14
C VAL A 9 -3.94 -11.82 4.15
N THR A 10 -4.41 -10.68 3.65
CA THR A 10 -3.66 -9.84 2.71
C THR A 10 -3.48 -8.43 3.28
N VAL A 11 -2.35 -7.79 2.99
CA VAL A 11 -2.10 -6.39 3.36
C VAL A 11 -1.85 -5.55 2.12
N GLY A 12 -2.70 -4.54 1.90
CA GLY A 12 -2.50 -3.56 0.83
C GLY A 12 -1.58 -2.44 1.27
N ALA A 13 -0.57 -2.08 0.48
CA ALA A 13 0.27 -0.91 0.74
C ALA A 13 0.69 -0.17 -0.54
N ASP A 14 1.12 1.08 -0.40
CA ASP A 14 1.60 1.87 -1.52
C ASP A 14 3.04 1.52 -1.92
N LYS A 15 3.50 2.12 -3.02
CA LYS A 15 4.80 1.81 -3.64
C LYS A 15 6.02 2.15 -2.78
N GLY A 16 5.86 3.02 -1.76
CA GLY A 16 6.91 3.32 -0.80
C GLY A 16 7.22 2.15 0.14
N TYR A 17 6.26 1.24 0.32
CA TYR A 17 6.40 0.03 1.14
C TYR A 17 6.98 -1.16 0.38
N ASP A 18 7.35 -1.00 -0.90
CA ASP A 18 8.07 -2.01 -1.68
C ASP A 18 9.53 -2.11 -1.20
N ALA A 19 9.72 -2.37 0.09
CA ALA A 19 11.00 -2.56 0.74
C ALA A 19 11.14 -4.03 1.12
N GLN A 20 12.34 -4.60 0.92
CA GLN A 20 12.58 -6.01 1.17
C GLN A 20 12.23 -6.42 2.60
N GLU A 21 12.66 -5.63 3.59
CA GLU A 21 12.34 -5.83 5.02
C GLU A 21 10.83 -5.87 5.27
N PHE A 22 10.06 -4.98 4.63
CA PHE A 22 8.61 -4.92 4.82
C PHE A 22 7.93 -6.16 4.23
N ILE A 23 8.28 -6.50 2.99
CA ILE A 23 7.72 -7.67 2.30
C ILE A 23 8.07 -8.95 3.08
N GLN A 24 9.32 -9.07 3.53
CA GLN A 24 9.79 -10.22 4.29
C GLN A 24 9.03 -10.37 5.62
N ALA A 25 8.85 -9.27 6.36
CA ALA A 25 8.05 -9.30 7.59
C ALA A 25 6.59 -9.73 7.34
N CYS A 26 5.97 -9.30 6.24
CA CYS A 26 4.63 -9.77 5.87
C CYS A 26 4.59 -11.28 5.66
N LEU A 27 5.55 -11.82 4.91
CA LEU A 27 5.62 -13.26 4.62
C LEU A 27 5.88 -14.08 5.89
N GLU A 28 6.74 -13.60 6.79
CA GLU A 28 6.98 -14.24 8.10
C GLU A 28 5.72 -14.28 8.97
N MET A 29 4.90 -13.25 8.89
CA MET A 29 3.59 -13.19 9.56
C MET A 29 2.49 -14.00 8.84
N LYS A 30 2.82 -14.70 7.74
CA LYS A 30 1.86 -15.41 6.87
C LYS A 30 0.79 -14.49 6.28
N VAL A 31 1.14 -13.23 6.03
CA VAL A 31 0.28 -12.23 5.38
C VAL A 31 0.77 -12.02 3.96
N THR A 32 -0.11 -12.15 2.96
CA THR A 32 0.23 -11.92 1.56
C THR A 32 0.34 -10.40 1.27
N PRO A 33 1.53 -9.88 0.91
CA PRO A 33 1.72 -8.45 0.65
C PRO A 33 1.17 -8.03 -0.72
N HIS A 34 0.04 -7.31 -0.72
CA HIS A 34 -0.50 -6.59 -1.88
C HIS A 34 0.08 -5.17 -1.96
N VAL A 35 1.41 -5.10 -2.05
CA VAL A 35 2.16 -3.84 -2.12
C VAL A 35 2.35 -3.44 -3.57
N ALA A 36 2.16 -2.17 -3.91
CA ALA A 36 2.42 -1.71 -5.26
C ALA A 36 3.91 -1.81 -5.64
N GLN A 37 4.22 -2.58 -6.69
CA GLN A 37 5.60 -2.70 -7.18
C GLN A 37 6.18 -1.34 -7.60
N ASN A 38 7.39 -1.04 -7.14
CA ASN A 38 8.17 0.10 -7.59
C ASN A 38 9.32 -0.39 -8.49
N THR A 39 9.08 -0.31 -9.79
CA THR A 39 9.98 -0.76 -10.86
C THR A 39 10.81 0.37 -11.48
N SER A 40 10.70 1.60 -10.95
CA SER A 40 11.45 2.74 -11.49
C SER A 40 12.90 2.67 -11.03
N GLY A 41 13.81 2.31 -11.94
CA GLY A 41 15.25 2.26 -11.67
C GLY A 41 15.70 1.15 -10.71
N ARG A 42 14.81 0.20 -10.38
CA ARG A 42 15.12 -0.93 -9.49
C ARG A 42 14.18 -2.13 -9.73
N ARG A 43 14.53 -3.28 -9.16
CA ARG A 43 13.65 -4.45 -9.06
C ARG A 43 12.77 -4.34 -7.81
N SER A 44 11.49 -4.68 -7.94
CA SER A 44 10.57 -4.73 -6.80
C SER A 44 10.92 -5.89 -5.86
N ALA A 45 10.64 -5.69 -4.56
CA ALA A 45 10.76 -6.72 -3.53
C ALA A 45 9.56 -7.67 -3.49
N VAL A 46 8.41 -7.29 -4.07
CA VAL A 46 7.23 -8.14 -4.15
C VAL A 46 7.54 -9.38 -5.02
N PRO A 47 7.36 -10.60 -4.49
CA PRO A 47 7.58 -11.83 -5.26
C PRO A 47 6.69 -11.92 -6.50
N ASP A 48 7.25 -12.42 -7.60
CA ASP A 48 6.52 -12.58 -8.86
C ASP A 48 5.28 -13.47 -8.72
N ALA A 49 5.31 -14.49 -7.85
CA ALA A 49 4.18 -15.37 -7.60
C ALA A 49 2.96 -14.59 -7.05
N ILE A 50 3.21 -13.62 -6.17
CA ILE A 50 2.16 -12.75 -5.62
C ILE A 50 1.72 -11.74 -6.67
N ALA A 51 2.67 -11.12 -7.38
CA ALA A 51 2.36 -10.13 -8.41
C ALA A 51 1.53 -10.70 -9.58
N ARG A 52 1.59 -12.02 -9.82
CA ARG A 52 0.80 -12.73 -10.84
C ARG A 52 -0.56 -13.23 -10.34
N SER A 53 -0.88 -13.07 -9.06
CA SER A 53 -2.16 -13.56 -8.52
C SER A 53 -3.33 -12.65 -8.92
N GLU A 54 -4.51 -13.23 -9.08
CA GLU A 54 -5.73 -12.45 -9.36
C GLU A 54 -6.08 -11.52 -8.19
N GLY A 55 -5.91 -11.99 -6.95
CA GLY A 55 -6.14 -11.19 -5.74
C GLY A 55 -5.29 -9.93 -5.68
N TYR A 56 -4.01 -10.04 -6.09
CA TYR A 56 -3.11 -8.91 -6.20
C TYR A 56 -3.59 -7.91 -7.26
N ALA A 57 -3.97 -8.38 -8.46
CA ALA A 57 -4.48 -7.51 -9.52
C ALA A 57 -5.74 -6.72 -9.08
N ILE A 58 -6.68 -7.39 -8.42
CA ILE A 58 -7.90 -6.77 -7.88
C ILE A 58 -7.55 -5.73 -6.82
N SER A 59 -6.65 -6.06 -5.88
CA SER A 59 -6.22 -5.13 -4.84
C SER A 59 -5.58 -3.86 -5.43
N GLN A 60 -4.72 -4.03 -6.43
CA GLN A 60 -4.06 -2.92 -7.11
C GLN A 60 -5.04 -2.04 -7.89
N GLN A 61 -6.09 -2.62 -8.48
CA GLN A 61 -7.14 -1.84 -9.13
C GLN A 61 -7.94 -1.02 -8.11
N LYS A 62 -8.35 -1.63 -6.98
CA LYS A 62 -9.06 -0.94 -5.90
C LYS A 62 -8.24 0.20 -5.31
N ARG A 63 -6.93 -0.01 -5.09
CA ARG A 63 -5.98 1.02 -4.63
C ARG A 63 -6.01 2.26 -5.52
N LYS A 64 -5.94 2.08 -6.85
CA LYS A 64 -5.99 3.18 -7.82
C LYS A 64 -7.32 3.94 -7.81
N LEU A 65 -8.44 3.26 -7.56
CA LEU A 65 -9.76 3.91 -7.48
C LEU A 65 -9.86 4.81 -6.25
N ILE A 66 -9.39 4.33 -5.10
CA ILE A 66 -9.37 5.08 -3.85
C ILE A 66 -8.44 6.31 -3.97
N GLU A 67 -7.25 6.14 -4.56
CA GLU A 67 -6.32 7.26 -4.77
C GLU A 67 -6.87 8.34 -5.68
N GLN A 68 -7.63 7.99 -6.72
CA GLN A 68 -8.29 8.97 -7.59
C GLN A 68 -9.34 9.77 -6.83
N GLY A 69 -10.17 9.10 -6.02
CA GLY A 69 -11.12 9.77 -5.13
C GLY A 69 -10.43 10.73 -4.17
N PHE A 70 -9.35 10.29 -3.50
CA PHE A 70 -8.57 11.17 -2.61
C PHE A 70 -7.91 12.34 -3.35
N GLY A 71 -7.38 12.12 -4.56
CA GLY A 71 -6.83 13.18 -5.39
C GLY A 71 -7.87 14.23 -5.76
N TRP A 72 -9.08 13.79 -6.13
CA TRP A 72 -10.20 14.67 -6.42
C TRP A 72 -10.66 15.46 -5.19
N VAL A 73 -10.82 14.81 -4.03
CA VAL A 73 -11.21 15.50 -2.79
C VAL A 73 -10.18 16.54 -2.37
N LYS A 74 -8.88 16.21 -2.47
CA LYS A 74 -7.78 17.12 -2.13
C LYS A 74 -7.67 18.31 -3.08
N THR A 75 -7.98 18.13 -4.37
CA THR A 75 -7.77 19.15 -5.41
C THR A 75 -9.01 19.99 -5.70
N VAL A 76 -10.18 19.35 -5.77
CA VAL A 76 -11.43 19.96 -6.22
C VAL A 76 -12.44 20.05 -5.08
N GLY A 77 -12.52 19.01 -4.25
CA GLY A 77 -13.55 18.83 -3.24
C GLY A 77 -13.41 19.69 -1.98
N ARG A 78 -13.01 20.97 -2.07
CA ARG A 78 -12.95 21.97 -0.97
C ARG A 78 -12.69 21.39 0.43
N MET A 79 -11.80 20.40 0.56
CA MET A 79 -11.49 19.82 1.85
C MET A 79 -10.66 20.90 2.54
N ARG A 80 -11.28 21.62 3.48
CA ARG A 80 -10.69 22.80 4.12
C ARG A 80 -9.37 22.36 4.73
N GLN A 81 -8.26 22.67 4.04
CA GLN A 81 -6.93 22.39 4.55
C GLN A 81 -6.82 23.14 5.87
N VAL A 82 -6.74 22.42 6.98
CA VAL A 82 -6.44 23.03 8.28
C VAL A 82 -5.06 23.64 8.15
N MET A 83 -4.99 24.98 8.19
CA MET A 83 -3.71 25.67 8.21
C MET A 83 -3.00 25.32 9.52
N VAL A 84 -2.03 24.40 9.46
CA VAL A 84 -1.15 24.12 10.58
C VAL A 84 -0.06 25.20 10.63
N ARG A 85 0.11 25.87 11.77
CA ARG A 85 1.24 26.77 11.99
C ARG A 85 2.53 25.94 11.96
N GLY A 86 3.45 26.24 11.05
CA GLY A 86 4.75 25.57 10.99
C GLY A 86 5.52 25.72 12.30
N LEU A 87 6.13 24.63 12.76
CA LEU A 87 7.07 24.67 13.88
C LEU A 87 8.31 25.49 13.47
N LYS A 88 8.81 26.30 14.40
CA LYS A 88 9.99 27.16 14.21
C LYS A 88 11.18 26.28 13.80
N ARG A 89 11.80 26.59 12.67
CA ARG A 89 13.02 25.90 12.21
C ARG A 89 14.11 26.15 13.27
N GLY A 90 14.66 25.08 13.84
CA GLY A 90 15.80 25.17 14.74
C GLY A 90 17.02 25.66 13.99
N ASP A 91 17.76 26.59 14.60
CA ASP A 91 18.99 27.19 14.11
C ASP A 91 20.14 26.17 14.00
#